data_AF-A0A4P6BBP7-F1
#
_entry.id   AF-A0A4P6BBP7-F1
#
_cell.length_a   1.000
_cell.length_b   1.000
_cell.length_c   1.000
_cell.angle_alpha   90.00
_cell.angle_beta   90.00
_cell.angle_gamma   90.00
#
_symmetry.space_group_name_H-M   'P 1'
#
loop_
_entity.id
_entity.type
_entity.pdbx_description
1 polymer ?
#
loop_
_entity_poly.entity_id
_entity_poly.type
_entity_poly.pdbx_seq_one_letter_code
_entity_poly.pdbx_strand_id
1 'polypeptide(L)'
;MAFYSIGCSCLPKFGIRTSGDTGTNFFDWLITDVNALEKSLVGFSEEQFLNNGVEVCDNELRVKDLYTGLRFQHDFPVFSNDKIDPSKIDGAISEIREKYIRRRNRLFEEFHNDNSPTLIRYEWEIANGDEGREETYARRIKDVIDASLGKDYNLIVISNDILSNRVKENTLFFKS
;
A
#
# COMPACT_ATOMS: atom_id res chain seq x y z
N MET A 1 13.37 -9.80 13.17
CA MET A 1 12.11 -9.04 13.23
C MET A 1 11.71 -8.78 11.79
N ALA A 2 10.53 -9.19 11.32
CA ALA A 2 10.16 -8.95 9.93
C ALA A 2 9.46 -7.60 9.78
N PHE A 3 9.76 -6.92 8.68
CA PHE A 3 9.16 -5.64 8.32
C PHE A 3 8.22 -5.84 7.14
N TYR A 4 6.98 -5.38 7.26
CA TYR A 4 5.96 -5.52 6.24
C TYR A 4 5.54 -4.12 5.76
N SER A 5 5.73 -3.85 4.47
CA SER A 5 5.22 -2.61 3.89
C SER A 5 3.71 -2.69 3.67
N ILE A 6 2.98 -1.73 4.25
CA ILE A 6 1.54 -1.52 4.12
C ILE A 6 1.26 -0.14 3.55
N GLY A 7 1.85 0.21 2.41
CA GLY A 7 1.72 1.59 1.97
C GLY A 7 2.24 2.00 0.61
N CYS A 8 2.16 3.32 0.46
CA CYS A 8 2.01 4.09 -0.75
C CYS A 8 3.35 4.70 -1.17
N SER A 9 4.31 3.88 -1.60
CA SER A 9 5.52 4.32 -2.31
C SER A 9 6.41 3.10 -2.61
N CYS A 10 7.24 3.18 -3.66
CA CYS A 10 8.32 2.23 -3.90
C CYS A 10 9.47 2.35 -2.87
N LEU A 11 9.55 3.44 -2.10
CA LEU A 11 10.66 3.74 -1.19
C LEU A 11 10.74 2.79 0.01
N PRO A 12 9.68 2.53 0.80
CA PRO A 12 9.75 1.58 1.92
C PRO A 12 10.15 0.17 1.47
N LYS A 13 9.61 -0.25 0.33
CA LYS A 13 9.97 -1.51 -0.30
C LYS A 13 11.47 -1.57 -0.63
N PHE A 14 12.00 -0.52 -1.26
CA PHE A 14 13.43 -0.45 -1.56
C PHE A 14 14.25 -0.58 -0.28
N GLY A 15 13.88 0.19 0.76
CA GLY A 15 14.51 0.13 2.08
C GLY A 15 14.55 -1.28 2.68
N ILE A 16 13.39 -1.94 2.80
CA ILE A 16 13.27 -3.31 3.33
C ILE A 16 14.12 -4.32 2.54
N ARG A 17 14.15 -4.19 1.21
CA ARG A 17 14.97 -5.09 0.37
C ARG A 17 16.47 -4.86 0.58
N THR A 18 16.87 -3.60 0.75
CA THR A 18 18.28 -3.24 0.92
C THR A 18 18.81 -3.47 2.34
N SER A 19 17.93 -3.57 3.34
CA SER A 19 18.34 -3.86 4.73
C SER A 19 18.77 -5.31 4.97
N GLY A 20 18.51 -6.21 4.00
CA GLY A 20 18.76 -7.64 4.15
C GLY A 20 17.64 -8.39 4.87
N ASP A 21 16.55 -7.70 5.21
CA ASP A 21 15.37 -8.31 5.81
C ASP A 21 14.52 -9.02 4.74
N THR A 22 13.99 -10.19 5.08
CA THR A 22 13.20 -11.04 4.16
C THR A 22 11.71 -10.73 4.15
N GLY A 23 11.30 -9.54 4.61
CA GLY A 23 9.89 -9.18 4.76
C GLY A 23 9.10 -9.21 3.44
N THR A 24 7.90 -9.79 3.46
CA THR A 24 6.96 -9.79 2.32
C THR A 24 6.15 -8.47 2.30
N ASN A 25 5.72 -8.03 1.11
CA ASN A 25 5.11 -6.70 0.91
C ASN A 25 3.65 -6.82 0.46
N PHE A 26 2.74 -6.10 1.12
CA PHE A 26 1.30 -6.21 0.89
C PHE A 26 0.85 -5.42 -0.32
N PHE A 27 1.27 -4.16 -0.38
CA PHE A 27 0.93 -3.18 -1.41
C PHE A 27 2.12 -2.92 -2.32
N ASP A 28 2.72 -4.00 -2.81
CA ASP A 28 3.87 -3.86 -3.68
C ASP A 28 3.46 -3.13 -4.97
N TRP A 29 4.00 -1.92 -5.17
CA TRP A 29 3.78 -1.05 -6.34
C TRP A 29 2.38 -0.46 -6.46
N LEU A 30 1.67 -0.41 -5.32
CA LEU A 30 0.35 0.18 -5.21
C LEU A 30 0.38 1.47 -4.40
N ILE A 31 -0.38 2.43 -4.89
CA ILE A 31 -0.71 3.65 -4.17
C ILE A 31 -2.00 3.38 -3.40
N THR A 32 -1.94 3.58 -2.09
CA THR A 32 -2.95 3.16 -1.12
C THR A 32 -3.27 4.30 -0.19
N ASP A 33 -4.21 5.14 -0.55
CA ASP A 33 -4.82 6.03 0.44
C ASP A 33 -5.51 5.22 1.56
N VAL A 34 -5.90 5.86 2.66
CA VAL A 34 -6.50 5.13 3.79
C VAL A 34 -7.81 4.45 3.44
N ASN A 35 -8.61 5.01 2.52
CA ASN A 35 -9.86 4.35 2.11
C ASN A 35 -9.57 3.07 1.32
N ALA A 36 -8.58 3.12 0.43
CA ALA A 36 -8.14 1.96 -0.33
C ALA A 36 -7.52 0.89 0.58
N LEU A 37 -6.73 1.30 1.58
CA LEU A 37 -6.22 0.42 2.63
C LEU A 37 -7.36 -0.33 3.34
N GLU A 38 -8.37 0.42 3.81
CA GLU A 38 -9.54 -0.13 4.51
C GLU A 38 -10.27 -1.17 3.66
N LYS A 39 -10.53 -0.85 2.38
CA LYS A 39 -11.17 -1.78 1.45
C LYS A 39 -10.33 -3.02 1.18
N SER A 40 -9.01 -2.90 1.08
CA SER A 40 -8.10 -4.02 0.83
C SER A 40 -7.88 -4.93 2.04
N LEU A 41 -8.08 -4.42 3.26
CA LEU A 41 -7.86 -5.16 4.50
C LEU A 41 -9.15 -5.73 5.11
N VAL A 42 -10.19 -4.92 5.30
CA VAL A 42 -11.40 -5.31 6.04
C VAL A 42 -12.51 -5.78 5.08
N GLY A 43 -12.65 -5.13 3.93
CA GLY A 43 -13.76 -5.36 2.99
C GLY A 43 -13.34 -6.00 1.67
N PHE A 44 -12.29 -6.81 1.63
CA PHE A 44 -11.74 -7.27 0.37
C PHE A 44 -12.59 -8.39 -0.26
N SER A 45 -12.98 -8.21 -1.52
CA SER A 45 -13.64 -9.22 -2.34
C SER A 45 -12.76 -9.56 -3.55
N GLU A 46 -12.28 -10.80 -3.60
CA GLU A 46 -11.48 -11.31 -4.72
C GLU A 46 -12.26 -11.30 -6.04
N GLU A 47 -13.59 -11.41 -5.97
CA GLU A 47 -14.48 -11.41 -7.13
C GLU A 47 -14.67 -10.01 -7.71
N GLN A 48 -14.65 -8.97 -6.88
CA GLN A 48 -14.86 -7.58 -7.31
C GLN A 48 -13.56 -6.88 -7.70
N PHE A 49 -12.45 -7.25 -7.06
CA PHE A 49 -11.14 -6.65 -7.29
C PHE A 49 -10.69 -6.78 -8.74
N LEU A 50 -10.44 -5.64 -9.41
CA LEU A 50 -10.11 -5.49 -10.83
C LEU A 50 -11.18 -5.99 -11.82
N ASN A 51 -12.29 -6.54 -11.34
CA ASN A 51 -13.42 -6.98 -12.17
C ASN A 51 -14.57 -5.97 -12.17
N ASN A 52 -14.66 -5.09 -11.17
CA ASN A 52 -15.69 -4.04 -11.10
C ASN A 52 -15.32 -2.77 -11.88
N GLY A 53 -14.45 -2.92 -12.88
CA GLY A 53 -13.93 -1.83 -13.70
C GLY A 53 -12.64 -1.20 -13.16
N VAL A 54 -11.88 -0.66 -14.10
CA VAL A 54 -10.64 0.08 -13.86
C VAL A 54 -10.66 1.40 -14.63
N GLU A 55 -9.92 2.40 -14.16
CA GLU A 55 -9.75 3.68 -14.85
C GLU A 55 -8.28 4.05 -15.00
N VAL A 56 -7.90 4.62 -16.15
CA VAL A 56 -6.58 5.23 -16.32
C VAL A 56 -6.61 6.62 -15.68
N CYS A 57 -5.66 6.91 -14.80
CA CYS A 57 -5.64 8.14 -14.00
C CYS A 57 -4.25 8.76 -13.89
N ASP A 58 -4.16 9.88 -13.16
CA ASP A 58 -2.92 10.62 -12.87
C ASP A 58 -2.10 10.94 -14.13
N ASN A 59 -2.73 11.57 -15.13
CA ASN A 59 -2.14 11.89 -16.44
C ASN A 59 -1.61 10.67 -17.19
N GLU A 60 -2.38 9.57 -17.14
CA GLU A 60 -2.09 8.30 -17.82
C GLU A 60 -0.89 7.55 -17.26
N LEU A 61 -0.47 7.86 -16.03
CA LEU A 61 0.65 7.18 -15.38
C LEU A 61 0.21 5.97 -14.57
N ARG A 62 -1.10 5.80 -14.32
CA ARG A 62 -1.62 4.79 -13.41
C ARG A 62 -2.94 4.21 -13.89
N VAL A 63 -3.23 3.01 -13.40
CA VAL A 63 -4.56 2.39 -13.47
C VAL A 63 -5.13 2.33 -12.06
N LYS A 64 -6.38 2.70 -11.86
CA LYS A 64 -7.08 2.61 -10.58
C LYS A 64 -8.17 1.55 -10.65
N ASP A 65 -8.18 0.65 -9.66
CA ASP A 65 -9.29 -0.27 -9.43
C ASP A 65 -10.48 0.51 -8.85
N LEU A 66 -11.64 0.44 -9.50
CA LEU A 66 -12.82 1.21 -9.05
C LEU A 66 -13.47 0.62 -7.79
N TYR A 67 -13.21 -0.66 -7.48
CA TYR A 67 -13.74 -1.31 -6.29
C TYR A 67 -12.99 -0.90 -5.01
N THR A 68 -11.68 -1.11 -4.98
CA THR A 68 -10.84 -0.80 -3.82
C THR A 68 -10.32 0.63 -3.82
N GLY A 69 -10.22 1.28 -4.98
CA GLY A 69 -9.53 2.57 -5.11
C GLY A 69 -8.00 2.47 -5.21
N LEU A 70 -7.44 1.25 -5.17
CA LEU A 70 -6.00 1.01 -5.34
C LEU A 70 -5.53 1.52 -6.70
N ARG A 71 -4.39 2.21 -6.73
CA ARG A 71 -3.76 2.64 -7.98
C ARG A 71 -2.47 1.88 -8.24
N PHE A 72 -2.31 1.42 -9.46
CA PHE A 72 -1.21 0.61 -9.95
C PHE A 72 -0.33 1.48 -10.85
N GLN A 73 0.98 1.49 -10.59
CA GLN A 73 1.92 2.26 -11.39
C GLN A 73 2.71 1.38 -12.36
N HIS A 74 3.22 0.24 -11.91
CA HIS A 74 4.20 -0.56 -12.67
C HIS A 74 3.71 -1.94 -13.11
N ASP A 75 2.50 -2.32 -12.71
CA ASP A 75 1.97 -3.67 -13.02
C ASP A 75 1.24 -3.72 -14.36
N PHE A 76 0.74 -2.59 -14.86
CA PHE A 76 0.06 -2.53 -16.14
C PHE A 76 1.02 -2.22 -17.29
N PRO A 77 0.75 -2.72 -18.51
CA PRO A 77 1.55 -2.42 -19.69
C PRO A 77 1.64 -0.91 -19.95
N VAL A 78 2.84 -0.45 -20.27
CA VAL A 78 3.13 0.95 -20.61
C VAL A 78 3.70 1.08 -22.02
N PHE A 79 3.55 2.27 -22.60
CA PHE A 79 4.30 2.71 -23.75
C PHE A 79 5.76 3.03 -23.37
N SER A 80 6.59 3.35 -24.37
CA SER A 80 7.99 3.73 -24.16
C SER A 80 8.20 5.02 -23.36
N ASN A 81 7.15 5.81 -23.14
CA ASN A 81 7.17 7.04 -22.34
C ASN A 81 6.58 6.85 -20.93
N ASP A 82 6.51 5.60 -20.45
CA ASP A 82 5.98 5.20 -19.14
C ASP A 82 4.50 5.49 -18.90
N LYS A 83 3.74 5.89 -19.93
CA LYS A 83 2.28 6.02 -19.84
C LYS A 83 1.61 4.67 -20.06
N ILE A 84 0.53 4.41 -19.33
CA ILE A 84 -0.31 3.23 -19.48
C ILE A 84 -0.76 3.08 -20.95
N ASP A 85 -0.67 1.86 -21.48
CA ASP A 85 -1.23 1.48 -22.78
C ASP A 85 -2.67 0.95 -22.57
N PRO A 86 -3.73 1.77 -22.84
CA PRO A 86 -5.09 1.38 -22.51
C PRO A 86 -5.56 0.16 -23.30
N SER A 87 -4.97 -0.09 -24.48
CA SER A 87 -5.35 -1.19 -25.36
C SER A 87 -4.98 -2.57 -24.81
N LYS A 88 -4.10 -2.62 -23.81
CA LYS A 88 -3.61 -3.87 -23.20
C LYS A 88 -4.09 -4.09 -21.78
N ILE A 89 -4.88 -3.17 -21.22
CA ILE A 89 -5.38 -3.26 -19.84
C ILE A 89 -6.17 -4.55 -19.63
N ASP A 90 -7.18 -4.79 -20.46
CA ASP A 90 -8.10 -5.94 -20.30
C ASP A 90 -7.34 -7.27 -20.35
N GLY A 91 -6.33 -7.38 -21.21
CA GLY A 91 -5.48 -8.57 -21.30
C GLY A 91 -4.57 -8.79 -20.09
N ALA A 92 -4.27 -7.75 -19.31
CA ALA A 92 -3.38 -7.82 -18.15
C ALA A 92 -4.12 -8.00 -16.82
N ILE A 93 -5.43 -7.67 -16.76
CA ILE A 93 -6.22 -7.68 -15.51
C ILE A 93 -6.12 -9.01 -14.77
N SER A 94 -6.30 -10.14 -15.45
CA SER A 94 -6.34 -11.45 -14.79
C SER A 94 -5.02 -11.79 -14.09
N GLU A 95 -3.88 -11.59 -14.77
CA GLU A 95 -2.56 -11.89 -14.22
C GLU A 95 -2.24 -10.97 -13.04
N ILE A 96 -2.50 -9.66 -13.17
CA ILE A 96 -2.25 -8.68 -12.11
C ILE A 96 -3.12 -8.98 -10.88
N ARG A 97 -4.39 -9.34 -11.11
CA ARG A 97 -5.33 -9.73 -10.05
C ARG A 97 -4.82 -10.94 -9.28
N GLU A 98 -4.47 -12.02 -9.97
CA GLU A 98 -3.95 -13.24 -9.34
C GLU A 98 -2.64 -12.98 -8.58
N LYS A 99 -1.73 -12.19 -9.17
CA LYS A 99 -0.47 -11.79 -8.56
C LYS A 99 -0.71 -11.06 -7.25
N TYR A 100 -1.64 -10.10 -7.22
CA TYR A 100 -1.96 -9.34 -6.02
C TYR A 100 -2.62 -10.19 -4.95
N ILE A 101 -3.67 -10.96 -5.30
CA ILE A 101 -4.37 -11.84 -4.36
C ILE A 101 -3.39 -12.80 -3.67
N ARG A 102 -2.49 -13.42 -4.45
CA ARG A 102 -1.46 -14.32 -3.90
C ARG A 102 -0.54 -13.61 -2.91
N ARG A 103 -0.08 -12.40 -3.24
CA ARG A 103 0.81 -11.60 -2.37
C ARG A 103 0.11 -11.16 -1.09
N ARG A 104 -1.14 -10.71 -1.22
CA ARG A 104 -2.01 -10.36 -0.10
C ARG A 104 -2.16 -11.54 0.85
N ASN A 105 -2.61 -12.69 0.35
CA ASN A 105 -2.90 -13.86 1.17
C ASN A 105 -1.63 -14.40 1.86
N ARG A 106 -0.52 -14.49 1.13
CA ARG A 106 0.78 -14.87 1.70
C ARG A 106 1.21 -13.93 2.83
N LEU A 107 1.02 -12.62 2.66
CA LEU A 107 1.38 -11.68 3.72
C LEU A 107 0.50 -11.84 4.96
N PHE A 108 -0.81 -12.03 4.80
CA PHE A 108 -1.68 -12.29 5.94
C PHE A 108 -1.21 -13.55 6.69
N GLU A 109 -0.88 -14.62 5.98
CA GLU A 109 -0.35 -15.85 6.59
C GLU A 109 0.96 -15.59 7.35
N GLU A 110 1.94 -14.95 6.73
CA GLU A 110 3.23 -14.64 7.35
C GLU A 110 3.08 -13.71 8.56
N PHE A 111 2.25 -12.67 8.43
CA PHE A 111 1.95 -11.73 9.51
C PHE A 111 1.34 -12.43 10.74
N HIS A 112 0.38 -13.32 10.52
CA HIS A 112 -0.25 -14.07 11.62
C HIS A 112 0.73 -15.05 12.28
N ASN A 113 1.74 -15.53 11.56
CA ASN A 113 2.78 -16.43 12.08
C ASN A 113 3.93 -15.68 12.79
N ASP A 114 4.14 -14.40 12.53
CA ASP A 114 5.21 -13.60 13.15
C ASP A 114 4.80 -13.09 14.53
N ASN A 115 5.56 -13.41 15.58
CA ASN A 115 5.26 -13.00 16.95
C ASN A 115 5.48 -11.50 17.24
N SER A 116 6.22 -10.78 16.41
CA SER A 116 6.44 -9.34 16.59
C SER A 116 6.60 -8.63 15.24
N PRO A 117 5.52 -8.57 14.43
CA PRO A 117 5.57 -7.96 13.12
C PRO A 117 5.70 -6.44 13.24
N THR A 118 6.52 -5.84 12.38
CA THR A 118 6.58 -4.38 12.21
C THR A 118 5.96 -3.99 10.88
N LEU A 119 4.88 -3.22 10.93
CA LEU A 119 4.22 -2.64 9.78
C LEU A 119 4.82 -1.28 9.48
N ILE A 120 5.25 -1.06 8.24
CA ILE A 120 5.77 0.24 7.77
C ILE A 120 4.81 0.80 6.73
N ARG A 121 4.30 2.01 6.97
CA ARG A 121 3.49 2.76 6.01
C ARG A 121 4.19 4.06 5.66
N TYR A 122 4.40 4.30 4.37
CA TYR A 122 4.79 5.61 3.88
C TYR A 122 3.56 6.38 3.43
N GLU A 123 3.49 7.64 3.83
CA GLU A 123 2.36 8.51 3.53
C GLU A 123 2.85 9.85 2.99
N TRP A 124 2.42 10.17 1.77
CA TRP A 124 2.76 11.40 1.07
C TRP A 124 1.65 12.45 1.24
N GLU A 125 0.42 12.06 1.58
CA GLU A 125 -0.68 12.99 1.80
C GLU A 125 -0.47 13.86 3.06
N ILE A 126 0.18 13.31 4.08
CA ILE A 126 0.60 14.05 5.29
C ILE A 126 1.53 15.23 4.94
N ALA A 127 2.30 15.11 3.86
CA ALA A 127 3.29 16.11 3.46
C ALA A 127 2.73 17.32 2.69
N ASN A 128 1.53 17.21 2.10
CA ASN A 128 1.05 18.21 1.13
C ASN A 128 -0.03 19.17 1.67
N GLY A 129 -0.11 19.38 2.99
CA GLY A 129 -0.91 20.48 3.55
C GLY A 129 -1.73 20.20 4.81
N ASP A 130 -1.48 19.12 5.53
CA ASP A 130 -2.23 18.75 6.75
C ASP A 130 -1.31 18.70 7.99
N GLU A 131 -0.42 19.69 8.14
CA GLU A 131 0.41 19.86 9.34
C GLU A 131 -0.48 19.95 10.60
N GLY A 132 -0.28 19.05 11.56
CA GLY A 132 -1.05 18.98 12.81
C GLY A 132 -2.11 17.87 12.87
N ARG A 133 -2.29 17.07 11.81
CA ARG A 133 -3.22 15.92 11.77
C ARG A 133 -2.54 14.56 11.65
N GLU A 134 -1.21 14.51 11.72
CA GLU A 134 -0.42 13.27 11.59
C GLU A 134 -0.90 12.18 12.55
N GLU A 135 -1.19 12.57 13.79
CA GLU A 135 -1.66 11.65 14.83
C GLU A 135 -3.08 11.14 14.54
N THR A 136 -3.98 11.99 14.05
CA THR A 136 -5.34 11.58 13.64
C THR A 136 -5.28 10.60 12.47
N TYR A 137 -4.42 10.86 11.50
CA TYR A 137 -4.24 10.00 10.34
C TYR A 137 -3.64 8.64 10.72
N ALA A 138 -2.59 8.64 11.55
CA ALA A 138 -1.98 7.42 12.06
C ALA A 138 -2.94 6.59 12.93
N ARG A 139 -3.78 7.23 13.75
CA ARG A 139 -4.86 6.55 14.49
C ARG A 139 -5.84 5.88 13.54
N ARG A 140 -6.28 6.57 12.48
CA ARG A 140 -7.18 5.99 11.49
C ARG A 140 -6.57 4.77 10.78
N ILE A 141 -5.29 4.84 10.42
CA ILE A 141 -4.56 3.68 9.88
C ILE A 141 -4.56 2.53 10.90
N LYS A 142 -4.26 2.85 12.17
CA LYS A 142 -4.26 1.85 13.24
C LYS A 142 -5.64 1.19 13.38
N ASP A 143 -6.72 1.96 13.41
CA ASP A 143 -8.08 1.43 13.54
C ASP A 143 -8.43 0.45 12.41
N VAL A 144 -8.01 0.75 11.18
CA VAL A 144 -8.18 -0.13 10.02
C VAL A 144 -7.38 -1.42 10.16
N ILE A 145 -6.13 -1.33 10.63
CA ILE A 145 -5.26 -2.49 10.84
C ILE A 145 -5.79 -3.35 12.00
N ASP A 146 -6.14 -2.75 13.13
CA ASP A 146 -6.72 -3.44 14.29
C ASP A 146 -7.97 -4.23 13.89
N ALA A 147 -8.84 -3.61 13.08
CA ALA A 147 -10.06 -4.24 12.59
C ALA A 147 -9.82 -5.43 11.65
N SER A 148 -8.62 -5.58 11.08
CA SER A 148 -8.30 -6.62 10.09
C SER A 148 -7.32 -7.68 10.59
N LEU A 149 -6.40 -7.33 11.49
CA LEU A 149 -5.27 -8.18 11.85
C LEU A 149 -5.34 -8.78 13.25
N GLY A 150 -6.10 -8.18 14.19
CA GLY A 150 -6.43 -8.79 15.49
C GLY A 150 -5.24 -9.33 16.32
N LYS A 151 -4.03 -8.80 16.12
CA LYS A 151 -2.78 -9.28 16.72
C LYS A 151 -1.89 -8.10 17.08
N ASP A 152 -0.99 -8.30 18.04
CA ASP A 152 0.02 -7.29 18.36
C ASP A 152 1.04 -7.06 17.25
N TYR A 153 1.28 -5.79 16.94
CA TYR A 153 2.23 -5.32 15.95
C TYR A 153 2.89 -4.01 16.39
N ASN A 154 4.03 -3.71 15.79
CA ASN A 154 4.58 -2.36 15.81
C ASN A 154 4.16 -1.65 14.51
N LEU A 155 3.61 -0.45 14.59
CA LEU A 155 3.34 0.37 13.40
C LEU A 155 4.35 1.50 13.33
N ILE A 156 4.88 1.73 12.14
CA ILE A 156 5.76 2.85 11.80
C ILE A 156 5.09 3.58 10.64
N VAL A 157 4.71 4.84 10.85
CA VAL A 157 4.20 5.72 9.80
C VAL A 157 5.29 6.71 9.43
N ILE A 158 5.72 6.69 8.17
CA ILE A 158 6.76 7.57 7.64
C ILE A 158 6.07 8.63 6.79
N SER A 159 6.14 9.88 7.23
CA SER A 159 5.79 11.05 6.42
C SER A 159 7.07 11.71 5.90
N ASN A 160 7.09 12.09 4.63
CA ASN A 160 8.22 12.84 4.09
C ASN A 160 7.70 14.05 3.32
N ASP A 161 8.11 15.24 3.73
CA ASP A 161 7.80 16.46 2.99
C ASP A 161 8.72 16.53 1.77
N ILE A 162 8.21 16.01 0.66
CA ILE A 162 8.91 15.99 -0.63
C ILE A 162 9.22 17.42 -1.11
N LEU A 163 8.45 18.43 -0.67
CA LEU A 163 8.65 19.83 -1.07
C LEU A 163 9.76 20.51 -0.26
N SER A 164 9.93 20.18 1.02
CA SER A 164 10.99 20.77 1.86
C SER A 164 12.29 19.96 1.92
N ASN A 165 12.33 18.76 1.33
CA ASN A 165 13.46 17.83 1.41
C ASN A 165 13.81 17.47 2.87
N ARG A 166 12.84 17.62 3.79
CA ARG A 166 12.96 17.26 5.20
C ARG A 166 12.15 16.00 5.46
N VAL A 167 12.85 14.91 5.76
CA VAL A 167 12.22 13.71 6.33
C VAL A 167 11.80 14.07 7.75
N LYS A 168 10.51 14.34 7.95
CA LYS A 168 9.92 14.39 9.29
C LYS A 168 9.51 12.98 9.65
N GLU A 169 10.46 12.22 10.18
CA GLU A 169 10.19 10.87 10.67
C GLU A 169 9.31 10.95 11.93
N ASN A 170 8.00 10.86 11.75
CA ASN A 170 7.05 10.77 12.84
C ASN A 170 6.84 9.30 13.21
N THR A 171 7.79 8.71 13.92
CA THR A 171 7.67 7.32 14.36
C THR A 171 6.69 7.21 15.51
N LEU A 172 5.43 6.91 15.17
CA LEU A 172 4.37 6.67 16.14
C LEU A 172 4.32 5.19 16.48
N PHE A 173 4.89 4.83 17.63
CA PHE A 173 4.82 3.46 18.13
C PHE A 173 3.46 3.19 18.76
N PHE A 174 2.69 2.33 18.12
CA PHE A 174 1.52 1.74 18.73
C PHE A 174 1.88 0.32 19.16
N LYS A 175 1.68 0.02 20.44
CA LYS A 175 1.53 -1.34 20.94
C LYS A 175 0.04 -1.53 21.16
N SER A 176 -0.54 -2.58 20.59
CA SER A 176 -1.84 -3.07 21.06
C SER A 176 -1.71 -3.75 22.41
#